data_AF-A0A1J5K357-F1
#
_entry.id   AF-A0A1J5K357-F1
#
_cell.length_a   1.000
_cell.length_b   1.000
_cell.length_c   1.000
_cell.angle_alpha   90.00
_cell.angle_beta   90.00
_cell.angle_gamma   90.00
#
_symmetry.space_group_name_H-M   'P 1'
#
loop_
_entity.id
_entity.type
_entity.pdbx_description
1 polymer ?
#
loop_
_entity_poly.entity_id
_entity_poly.type
_entity_poly.pdbx_seq_one_letter_code
_entity_poly.pdbx_strand_id
1 'polypeptide(L)'
;MKKFLVIVSVLFATTAAAEVCSAKLQDTRGMTLRSFSGYGYSTSEACKEALQECRYEKRRLAGQSRRYRDASCTVERRRPRPTPVKRTCEFDLKKNNGRTIESFRAKGQTQKNACQKARRKCERELDYRQSNGRNMRAYCQKSFSNGGGNNYDYVTKSCSVDRVNPRGRVVDTHFGSATGRRGTGVKAQACSQAMQQCRRDASYSGRYQTCKQTDLYSDYSSDSFVFGEF
;
A
#
# COMPACT_ATOMS: atom_id res chain seq x y z
N MET A 1 25.33 -13.79 51.72
CA MET A 1 26.25 -13.00 50.86
C MET A 1 26.61 -13.91 49.70
N LYS A 2 26.45 -13.65 48.39
CA LYS A 2 26.29 -12.45 47.56
C LYS A 2 25.35 -12.81 46.40
N LYS A 3 24.55 -11.82 45.98
CA LYS A 3 23.61 -11.86 44.86
C LYS A 3 24.38 -11.77 43.54
N PHE A 4 24.12 -12.66 42.59
CA PHE A 4 24.46 -12.45 41.19
C PHE A 4 23.16 -12.35 40.38
N LEU A 5 22.65 -11.12 40.28
CA LEU A 5 21.62 -10.76 39.32
C LEU A 5 22.32 -10.50 37.98
N VAL A 6 22.24 -11.47 37.08
CA VAL A 6 22.64 -11.31 35.69
C VAL A 6 21.51 -10.58 34.97
N ILE A 7 21.68 -9.27 34.80
CA ILE A 7 20.79 -8.42 34.01
C ILE A 7 21.05 -8.74 32.54
N VAL A 8 20.23 -9.60 31.95
CA VAL A 8 20.19 -9.82 30.50
C VAL A 8 19.44 -8.64 29.88
N SER A 9 20.15 -7.56 29.62
CA SER A 9 19.67 -6.45 28.80
C SER A 9 19.60 -6.92 27.35
N VAL A 10 18.44 -7.47 26.97
CA VAL A 10 18.08 -7.72 25.57
C VAL A 10 18.08 -6.37 24.87
N LEU A 11 19.12 -6.14 24.06
CA LEU A 11 19.20 -5.05 23.10
C LEU A 11 18.00 -5.17 22.16
N PHE A 12 16.95 -4.39 22.42
CA PHE A 12 15.98 -4.03 21.41
C PHE A 12 16.72 -3.16 20.39
N ALA A 13 17.42 -3.81 19.46
CA ALA A 13 17.81 -3.18 18.20
C ALA A 13 16.49 -2.85 17.49
N THR A 14 15.94 -1.68 17.78
CA THR A 14 14.99 -1.03 16.90
C THR A 14 15.74 -0.85 15.60
N THR A 15 15.55 -1.78 14.66
CA THR A 15 15.97 -1.58 13.28
C THR A 15 15.26 -0.33 12.81
N ALA A 16 15.93 0.82 12.86
CA ALA A 16 15.54 1.97 12.09
C ALA A 16 15.61 1.48 10.65
N ALA A 17 14.45 1.07 10.12
CA ALA A 17 14.34 0.66 8.74
C ALA A 17 14.59 1.93 7.93
N ALA A 18 15.85 2.15 7.55
CA ALA A 18 16.20 3.23 6.64
C ALA A 18 15.41 2.99 5.36
N GLU A 19 14.60 3.96 4.99
CA GLU A 19 13.85 3.92 3.75
C GLU A 19 14.86 4.01 2.60
N VAL A 20 14.75 3.11 1.63
CA VAL A 20 15.68 3.04 0.48
C VAL A 20 14.95 3.46 -0.77
N CYS A 21 15.51 4.43 -1.48
CA CYS A 21 14.99 4.89 -2.77
C CYS A 21 16.05 4.77 -3.85
N SER A 22 15.66 4.33 -5.05
CA SER A 22 16.56 4.27 -6.20
C SER A 22 16.21 5.30 -7.27
N ALA A 23 17.23 5.89 -7.88
CA ALA A 23 17.11 6.77 -9.04
C ALA A 23 17.89 6.18 -10.21
N LYS A 24 17.37 6.33 -11.43
CA LYS A 24 17.99 5.84 -12.67
C LYS A 24 18.37 7.03 -13.54
N LEU A 25 19.56 6.96 -14.11
CA LEU A 25 19.96 7.81 -15.22
C LEU A 25 19.55 7.11 -16.51
N GLN A 26 18.60 7.69 -17.23
CA GLN A 26 18.03 7.13 -18.46
C GLN A 26 18.42 7.97 -19.66
N ASP A 27 18.77 7.34 -20.77
CA ASP A 27 18.95 8.06 -22.03
C ASP A 27 17.60 8.46 -22.66
N THR A 28 17.66 9.17 -23.79
CA THR A 28 16.47 9.62 -24.53
C THR A 28 15.60 8.48 -25.06
N ARG A 29 16.13 7.25 -25.13
CA ARG A 29 15.40 6.04 -25.52
C ARG A 29 14.84 5.29 -24.31
N GLY A 30 15.01 5.81 -23.10
CA GLY A 30 14.56 5.20 -21.86
C GLY A 30 15.46 4.07 -21.34
N MET A 31 16.63 3.83 -21.95
CA MET A 31 17.56 2.81 -21.48
C MET A 31 18.26 3.29 -20.21
N THR A 32 18.35 2.41 -19.21
CA THR A 32 19.02 2.72 -17.94
C THR A 32 20.52 2.65 -18.15
N LEU A 33 21.20 3.79 -18.00
CA LEU A 33 22.65 3.90 -18.08
C LEU A 33 23.30 3.54 -16.74
N ARG A 34 22.73 4.05 -15.65
CA ARG A 34 23.19 3.84 -14.27
C ARG A 34 22.03 3.93 -13.29
N SER A 35 22.22 3.30 -12.12
CA SER A 35 21.30 3.37 -10.99
C SER A 35 22.03 3.89 -9.76
N PHE A 36 21.30 4.63 -8.93
CA PHE A 36 21.77 5.27 -7.70
C PHE A 36 20.80 4.90 -6.59
N SER A 37 21.28 4.75 -5.36
CA SER A 37 20.47 4.42 -4.20
C SER A 37 20.79 5.36 -3.06
N GLY A 38 19.77 6.02 -2.53
CA GLY A 38 19.86 6.86 -1.33
C GLY A 38 19.17 6.20 -0.15
N TYR A 39 19.59 6.61 1.04
CA TYR A 39 19.12 6.13 2.34
C TYR A 39 18.69 7.32 3.19
N GLY A 40 17.55 7.22 3.86
CA GLY A 40 17.07 8.32 4.69
C GLY A 40 16.15 7.86 5.80
N TYR A 41 15.90 8.77 6.74
CA TYR A 41 14.90 8.55 7.79
C TYR A 41 13.48 8.60 7.22
N SER A 42 13.30 9.16 6.02
CA SER A 42 12.06 9.13 5.26
C SER A 42 12.31 8.77 3.78
N THR A 43 11.29 8.22 3.12
CA THR A 43 11.37 7.91 1.68
C THR A 43 11.64 9.17 0.84
N SER A 44 11.13 10.33 1.27
CA SER A 44 11.39 11.61 0.58
C SER A 44 12.86 12.01 0.65
N GLU A 45 13.49 11.83 1.81
CA GLU A 45 14.91 12.12 2.03
C GLU A 45 15.80 11.17 1.21
N ALA A 46 15.52 9.87 1.29
CA ALA A 46 16.21 8.85 0.51
C ALA A 46 16.13 9.11 -1.01
N CYS A 47 14.96 9.50 -1.52
CA CYS A 47 14.81 9.83 -2.95
C CYS A 47 15.51 11.13 -3.34
N LYS A 48 15.54 12.12 -2.44
CA LYS A 48 16.25 13.39 -2.67
C LYS A 48 17.76 13.14 -2.79
N GLU A 49 18.32 12.32 -1.90
CA GLU A 49 19.72 11.91 -1.93
C GLU A 49 20.05 11.15 -3.21
N ALA A 50 19.27 10.10 -3.55
CA ALA A 50 19.45 9.33 -4.79
C ALA A 50 19.41 10.20 -6.06
N LEU A 51 18.50 11.18 -6.11
CA LEU A 51 18.41 12.14 -7.22
C LEU A 51 19.59 13.11 -7.25
N GLN A 52 20.08 13.54 -6.08
CA GLN A 52 21.23 14.42 -5.98
C GLN A 52 22.48 13.75 -6.55
N GLU A 53 22.73 12.48 -6.17
CA GLU A 53 23.80 11.67 -6.74
C GLU A 53 23.65 11.49 -8.25
N CYS A 54 22.45 11.13 -8.72
CA CYS A 54 22.19 10.98 -10.16
C CYS A 54 22.50 12.28 -10.93
N ARG A 55 22.09 13.44 -10.40
CA ARG A 55 22.34 14.75 -11.02
C ARG A 55 23.81 15.15 -10.98
N TYR A 56 24.52 14.78 -9.92
CA TYR A 56 25.96 14.97 -9.83
C TYR A 56 26.69 14.15 -10.89
N GLU A 57 26.39 12.85 -10.98
CA GLU A 57 26.99 11.96 -11.99
C GLU A 57 26.63 12.35 -13.42
N LYS A 58 25.37 12.75 -13.67
CA LYS A 58 24.98 13.29 -14.97
C LYS A 58 25.87 14.47 -15.36
N ARG A 59 26.10 15.43 -14.45
CA ARG A 59 26.95 16.61 -14.72
C ARG A 59 28.39 16.20 -15.00
N ARG A 60 28.93 15.26 -14.22
CA ARG A 60 30.29 14.71 -14.41
C ARG A 60 30.44 14.02 -15.78
N LEU A 61 29.43 13.27 -16.22
CA LEU A 61 29.46 12.49 -17.46
C LEU A 61 29.02 13.28 -18.71
N ALA A 62 28.32 14.40 -18.55
CA ALA A 62 27.83 15.21 -19.66
C ALA A 62 28.94 15.75 -20.57
N GLY A 63 30.18 15.89 -20.06
CA GLY A 63 31.35 16.26 -20.85
C GLY A 63 31.96 15.12 -21.67
N GLN A 64 31.61 13.86 -21.38
CA GLN A 64 32.21 12.69 -22.03
C GLN A 64 31.46 12.24 -23.28
N SER A 65 30.13 12.39 -23.31
CA SER A 65 29.31 11.98 -24.45
C SER A 65 27.99 12.73 -24.52
N ARG A 66 27.51 12.99 -25.74
CA ARG A 66 26.15 13.52 -26.00
C ARG A 66 25.08 12.65 -25.34
N ARG A 67 25.28 11.33 -25.28
CA ARG A 67 24.34 10.38 -24.65
C ARG A 67 24.04 10.71 -23.19
N TYR A 68 25.03 11.20 -22.43
CA TYR A 68 24.86 11.58 -21.02
C TYR A 68 24.31 13.01 -20.85
N ARG A 69 24.57 13.88 -21.83
CA ARG A 69 24.07 15.27 -21.83
C ARG A 69 22.54 15.30 -21.88
N ASP A 70 21.98 14.46 -22.75
CA ASP A 70 20.53 14.37 -22.98
C ASP A 70 19.85 13.36 -22.04
N ALA A 71 20.61 12.67 -21.19
CA ALA A 71 20.06 11.74 -20.21
C ALA A 71 19.23 12.46 -19.15
N SER A 72 18.23 11.78 -18.59
CA SER A 72 17.37 12.28 -17.53
C SER A 72 17.49 11.42 -16.27
N CYS A 73 17.37 12.04 -15.10
CA CYS A 73 17.32 11.33 -13.83
C CYS A 73 15.87 11.11 -13.45
N THR A 74 15.45 9.86 -13.30
CA THR A 74 14.11 9.47 -12.90
C THR A 74 14.17 8.64 -11.64
N VAL A 75 13.25 8.86 -10.70
CA VAL A 75 13.15 7.98 -9.52
C VAL A 75 12.56 6.66 -9.98
N GLU A 76 13.28 5.57 -9.73
CA GLU A 76 12.72 4.24 -9.87
C GLU A 76 11.70 4.09 -8.76
N ARG A 77 10.43 4.32 -9.12
CA ARG A 77 9.30 3.98 -8.25
C ARG A 77 9.37 2.47 -8.05
N ARG A 78 10.02 2.01 -6.97
CA ARG A 78 9.62 0.76 -6.33
C ARG A 78 8.18 0.99 -5.95
N ARG A 79 7.25 0.58 -6.82
CA ARG A 79 5.86 0.36 -6.42
C ARG A 79 6.01 -0.41 -5.11
N PRO A 80 5.54 0.11 -3.95
CA PRO A 80 5.58 -0.67 -2.73
C PRO A 80 4.94 -2.00 -3.12
N ARG A 81 5.73 -3.09 -3.05
CA ARG A 81 5.20 -4.43 -3.33
C ARG A 81 3.96 -4.48 -2.48
N PRO A 82 2.75 -4.63 -3.07
CA PRO A 82 1.52 -4.54 -2.30
C PRO A 82 1.71 -5.49 -1.13
N THR A 83 1.72 -4.94 0.09
CA THR A 83 1.90 -5.74 1.29
C THR A 83 0.84 -6.83 1.18
N PRO A 84 1.20 -8.12 1.22
CA PRO A 84 0.23 -9.17 1.00
C PRO A 84 -0.90 -8.99 2.01
N VAL A 85 -2.06 -8.55 1.51
CA VAL A 85 -3.20 -8.20 2.35
C VAL A 85 -3.67 -9.50 2.97
N LYS A 86 -3.38 -9.69 4.26
CA LYS A 86 -3.80 -10.87 5.00
C LYS A 86 -5.33 -10.96 4.90
N ARG A 87 -5.83 -12.01 4.26
CA ARG A 87 -7.26 -12.27 4.10
C ARG A 87 -7.82 -12.86 5.38
N THR A 88 -9.07 -12.54 5.69
CA THR A 88 -9.78 -13.03 6.87
C THR A 88 -10.97 -13.88 6.44
N CYS A 89 -11.19 -14.97 7.17
CA CYS A 89 -12.37 -15.82 6.99
C CYS A 89 -12.90 -16.24 8.35
N GLU A 90 -14.19 -16.52 8.41
CA GLU A 90 -14.93 -16.78 9.64
C GLU A 90 -15.85 -17.99 9.50
N PHE A 91 -15.91 -18.81 10.53
CA PHE A 91 -16.78 -19.98 10.63
C PHE A 91 -17.57 -19.90 11.93
N ASP A 92 -18.86 -20.13 11.85
CA ASP A 92 -19.76 -20.17 12.99
C ASP A 92 -19.99 -21.62 13.42
N LEU A 93 -19.82 -21.89 14.70
CA LEU A 93 -20.31 -23.11 15.33
C LEU A 93 -21.78 -22.89 15.69
N LYS A 94 -22.68 -23.60 15.01
CA LYS A 94 -24.13 -23.44 15.19
C LYS A 94 -24.74 -24.67 15.84
N LYS A 95 -25.79 -24.45 16.63
CA LYS A 95 -26.69 -25.51 17.09
C LYS A 95 -27.58 -25.98 15.94
N ASN A 96 -28.25 -27.11 16.15
CA ASN A 96 -29.23 -27.66 15.21
C ASN A 96 -30.39 -26.71 14.88
N ASN A 97 -30.71 -25.76 15.78
CA ASN A 97 -31.72 -24.72 15.54
C ASN A 97 -31.17 -23.47 14.82
N GLY A 98 -29.94 -23.55 14.29
CA GLY A 98 -29.30 -22.44 13.56
C GLY A 98 -28.69 -21.35 14.45
N ARG A 99 -28.88 -21.38 15.78
CA ARG A 99 -28.28 -20.40 16.70
C ARG A 99 -26.77 -20.56 16.75
N THR A 100 -26.05 -19.47 16.47
CA THR A 100 -24.59 -19.41 16.64
C THR A 100 -24.23 -19.50 18.12
N ILE A 101 -23.33 -20.44 18.45
CA ILE A 101 -22.72 -20.61 19.77
C ILE A 101 -21.47 -19.73 19.85
N GLU A 102 -20.62 -19.83 18.83
CA GLU A 102 -19.31 -19.20 18.79
C GLU A 102 -18.84 -19.01 17.35
N SER A 103 -18.02 -18.00 17.09
CA SER A 103 -17.49 -17.67 15.76
C SER A 103 -15.96 -17.68 15.76
N PHE A 104 -15.38 -18.36 14.79
CA PHE A 104 -13.94 -18.60 14.66
C PHE A 104 -13.37 -17.83 13.49
N ARG A 105 -12.58 -16.80 13.77
CA ARG A 105 -11.89 -16.00 12.75
C ARG A 105 -10.41 -16.40 12.61
N ALA A 106 -9.93 -16.42 11.37
CA ALA A 106 -8.52 -16.64 11.07
C ALA A 106 -8.00 -15.76 9.93
N LYS A 107 -6.69 -15.49 9.96
CA LYS A 107 -5.95 -14.73 8.94
C LYS A 107 -5.05 -15.65 8.11
N GLY A 108 -4.98 -15.41 6.80
CA GLY A 108 -4.14 -16.17 5.87
C GLY A 108 -3.57 -15.31 4.74
N GLN A 109 -2.52 -15.80 4.09
CA GLN A 109 -1.95 -15.14 2.90
C GLN A 109 -2.94 -15.15 1.72
N THR A 110 -3.75 -16.21 1.63
CA THR A 110 -4.85 -16.37 0.66
C THR A 110 -6.16 -16.57 1.39
N GLN A 111 -7.29 -16.33 0.70
CA GLN A 111 -8.61 -16.56 1.29
C GLN A 111 -8.83 -18.05 1.61
N LYS A 112 -8.35 -18.94 0.75
CA LYS A 112 -8.36 -20.39 0.97
C LYS A 112 -7.67 -20.77 2.28
N ASN A 113 -6.47 -20.23 2.52
CA ASN A 113 -5.72 -20.50 3.75
C ASN A 113 -6.39 -19.92 4.99
N ALA A 114 -6.97 -18.72 4.88
CA ALA A 114 -7.73 -18.11 5.98
C ALA A 114 -8.95 -18.97 6.35
N CYS A 115 -9.74 -19.39 5.35
CA CYS A 115 -10.92 -20.23 5.57
C CYS A 115 -10.56 -21.62 6.09
N GLN A 116 -9.50 -22.25 5.58
CA GLN A 116 -9.05 -23.54 6.10
C GLN A 116 -8.61 -23.46 7.56
N LYS A 117 -7.90 -22.38 7.95
CA LYS A 117 -7.52 -22.16 9.35
C LYS A 117 -8.74 -21.90 10.24
N ALA A 118 -9.70 -21.09 9.80
CA ALA A 118 -10.92 -20.82 10.54
C ALA A 118 -11.77 -22.09 10.72
N ARG A 119 -11.92 -22.88 9.65
CA ARG A 119 -12.63 -24.15 9.66
C ARG A 119 -12.02 -25.13 10.66
N ARG A 120 -10.70 -25.33 10.63
CA ARG A 120 -9.99 -26.21 11.57
C ARG A 120 -10.17 -25.81 13.04
N LYS A 121 -10.24 -24.50 13.32
CA LYS A 121 -10.54 -24.02 14.68
C LYS A 121 -11.95 -24.41 15.11
N CYS A 122 -12.93 -24.19 14.22
CA CYS A 122 -14.32 -24.55 14.47
C CYS A 122 -14.49 -26.06 14.65
N GLU A 123 -13.92 -26.87 13.75
CA GLU A 123 -13.98 -28.35 13.81
C GLU A 123 -13.35 -28.87 15.11
N ARG A 124 -12.19 -28.34 15.52
CA ARG A 124 -11.56 -28.72 16.79
C ARG A 124 -12.44 -28.41 18.01
N GLU A 125 -13.11 -27.26 18.01
CA GLU A 125 -14.01 -26.90 19.10
C GLU A 125 -15.29 -27.76 19.08
N LEU A 126 -15.81 -28.07 17.90
CA LEU A 126 -16.93 -28.99 17.72
C LEU A 126 -16.58 -30.37 18.30
N ASP A 127 -15.45 -30.93 17.92
CA ASP A 127 -14.96 -32.23 18.40
C ASP A 127 -14.81 -32.21 19.92
N TYR A 128 -14.17 -31.18 20.48
CA TYR A 128 -14.02 -31.02 21.93
C TYR A 128 -15.37 -31.00 22.67
N ARG A 129 -16.37 -30.29 22.13
CA ARG A 129 -17.69 -30.22 22.77
C ARG A 129 -18.44 -31.54 22.67
N GLN A 130 -18.38 -32.20 21.52
CA GLN A 130 -18.99 -33.51 21.30
C GLN A 130 -18.36 -34.58 22.20
N SER A 131 -17.03 -34.60 22.35
CA SER A 131 -16.37 -35.52 23.30
C SER A 131 -16.79 -35.30 24.76
N ASN A 132 -17.26 -34.09 25.11
CA ASN A 132 -17.67 -33.73 26.47
C ASN A 132 -19.19 -33.79 26.71
N GLY A 133 -19.97 -34.44 25.84
CA GLY A 133 -21.42 -34.53 26.06
C GLY A 133 -22.22 -33.28 25.63
N ARG A 134 -21.58 -32.25 25.07
CA ARG A 134 -22.19 -30.93 24.82
C ARG A 134 -22.46 -30.71 23.33
N ASN A 135 -23.63 -30.15 23.00
CA ASN A 135 -23.98 -29.70 21.64
C ASN A 135 -23.76 -30.79 20.55
N MET A 136 -24.23 -32.02 20.79
CA MET A 136 -24.02 -33.18 19.90
C MET A 136 -24.40 -32.94 18.43
N ARG A 137 -25.45 -32.13 18.21
CA ARG A 137 -25.96 -31.79 16.88
C ARG A 137 -25.47 -30.42 16.38
N ALA A 138 -24.39 -29.89 16.96
CA ALA A 138 -23.77 -28.70 16.42
C ALA A 138 -23.00 -29.02 15.15
N TYR A 139 -22.83 -27.99 14.31
CA TYR A 139 -22.08 -28.10 13.08
C TYR A 139 -21.35 -26.79 12.80
N CYS A 140 -20.26 -26.89 12.07
CA CYS A 140 -19.50 -25.75 11.59
C CYS A 140 -20.05 -25.30 10.25
N GLN A 141 -20.46 -24.03 10.16
CA GLN A 141 -20.89 -23.42 8.92
C GLN A 141 -19.97 -22.23 8.63
N LYS A 142 -19.60 -22.05 7.36
CA LYS A 142 -18.95 -20.81 6.95
C LYS A 142 -19.89 -19.65 7.29
N SER A 143 -19.40 -18.66 8.04
CA SER A 143 -20.22 -17.52 8.38
C SER A 143 -20.50 -16.73 7.11
N PHE A 144 -21.78 -16.61 6.75
CA PHE A 144 -22.26 -15.65 5.77
C PHE A 144 -22.68 -14.34 6.43
N SER A 145 -22.38 -14.18 7.72
CA SER A 145 -22.80 -13.00 8.46
C SER A 145 -22.36 -11.74 7.71
N ASN A 146 -23.35 -10.98 7.28
CA ASN A 146 -23.24 -9.58 6.85
C ASN A 146 -22.62 -8.67 7.96
N GLY A 147 -22.22 -9.25 9.10
CA GLY A 147 -21.51 -8.61 10.21
C GLY A 147 -20.02 -8.94 10.28
N GLY A 148 -19.49 -9.76 9.37
CA GLY A 148 -18.06 -9.94 9.17
C GLY A 148 -17.48 -8.75 8.42
N GLY A 149 -17.38 -7.59 9.09
CA GLY A 149 -16.84 -6.33 8.55
C GLY A 149 -15.80 -6.60 7.47
N ASN A 150 -16.21 -6.37 6.22
CA ASN A 150 -15.43 -6.61 5.03
C ASN A 150 -14.08 -5.90 5.21
N ASN A 151 -13.05 -6.64 5.60
CA ASN A 151 -11.68 -6.20 5.38
C ASN A 151 -11.33 -6.21 3.87
N TYR A 152 -12.33 -6.56 3.03
CA TYR A 152 -12.40 -6.35 1.58
C TYR A 152 -12.93 -4.97 1.19
N ASP A 153 -13.56 -4.23 2.11
CA ASP A 153 -14.03 -2.89 1.84
C ASP A 153 -12.88 -1.90 1.95
N TYR A 154 -11.98 -2.01 2.92
CA TYR A 154 -10.92 -1.01 3.03
C TYR A 154 -9.92 -1.14 1.88
N VAL A 155 -9.97 -0.18 0.96
CA VAL A 155 -9.03 -0.02 -0.15
C VAL A 155 -8.14 1.18 0.15
N THR A 156 -6.85 1.05 -0.14
CA THR A 156 -5.94 2.20 -0.19
C THR A 156 -5.83 2.62 -1.65
N LYS A 157 -6.15 3.88 -1.94
CA LYS A 157 -6.00 4.48 -3.27
C LYS A 157 -5.01 5.63 -3.16
N SER A 158 -4.24 5.84 -4.21
CA SER A 158 -3.32 6.97 -4.33
C SER A 158 -3.72 7.85 -5.52
N CYS A 159 -3.31 9.11 -5.45
CA CYS A 159 -3.50 10.10 -6.50
C CYS A 159 -2.26 10.98 -6.61
N SER A 160 -1.97 11.43 -7.83
CA SER A 160 -0.86 12.33 -8.12
C SER A 160 -1.36 13.62 -8.76
N VAL A 161 -0.79 14.74 -8.33
CA VAL A 161 -1.10 16.08 -8.83
C VAL A 161 0.19 16.76 -9.22
N ASP A 162 0.32 17.12 -10.48
CA ASP A 162 1.46 17.84 -11.01
C ASP A 162 1.27 19.34 -10.81
N ARG A 163 2.30 19.99 -10.28
CA ARG A 163 2.43 21.43 -10.24
C ARG A 163 3.12 21.88 -11.52
N VAL A 164 2.41 22.60 -12.38
CA VAL A 164 2.92 23.07 -13.67
C VAL A 164 3.17 24.57 -13.64
N ASN A 165 4.23 25.00 -14.34
CA ASN A 165 4.51 26.41 -14.54
C ASN A 165 3.69 27.00 -15.71
N PRO A 166 3.72 28.34 -15.94
CA PRO A 166 2.99 28.96 -17.05
C PRO A 166 3.34 28.42 -18.44
N ARG A 167 4.52 27.78 -18.59
CA ARG A 167 4.98 27.18 -19.84
C ARG A 167 4.55 25.71 -19.97
N GLY A 168 3.67 25.24 -19.09
CA GLY A 168 3.15 23.86 -19.09
C GLY A 168 4.14 22.80 -18.63
N ARG A 169 5.31 23.17 -18.09
CA ARG A 169 6.31 22.20 -17.60
C ARG A 169 5.98 21.80 -16.17
N VAL A 170 6.02 20.50 -15.89
CA VAL A 170 5.90 19.95 -14.54
C VAL A 170 7.12 20.39 -13.72
N VAL A 171 6.87 21.14 -12.67
CA VAL A 171 7.86 21.62 -11.70
C VAL A 171 8.00 20.61 -10.57
N ASP A 172 6.88 20.03 -10.14
CA ASP A 172 6.81 19.11 -9.02
C ASP A 172 5.58 18.20 -9.11
N THR A 173 5.58 17.08 -8.38
CA THR A 173 4.45 16.16 -8.31
C THR A 173 4.15 15.81 -6.86
N HIS A 174 2.92 16.09 -6.43
CA HIS A 174 2.44 15.78 -5.08
C HIS A 174 1.63 14.50 -5.08
N PHE A 175 1.74 13.72 -4.00
CA PHE A 175 1.06 12.44 -3.86
C PHE A 175 0.18 12.46 -2.62
N GLY A 176 -1.04 11.96 -2.79
CA GLY A 176 -1.96 11.71 -1.70
C GLY A 176 -2.34 10.24 -1.67
N SER A 177 -2.58 9.72 -0.48
CA SER A 177 -3.02 8.35 -0.27
C SER A 177 -4.08 8.32 0.82
N ALA A 178 -5.22 7.74 0.50
CA ALA A 178 -6.30 7.55 1.46
C ALA A 178 -6.64 6.07 1.55
N THR A 179 -7.04 5.66 2.76
CA THR A 179 -7.56 4.32 3.03
C THR A 179 -8.98 4.47 3.53
N GLY A 180 -9.92 3.82 2.88
CA GLY A 180 -11.33 3.89 3.25
C GLY A 180 -12.12 2.77 2.61
N ARG A 181 -13.41 2.70 2.89
CA ARG A 181 -14.27 1.65 2.34
C ARG A 181 -14.41 1.80 0.82
N ARG A 182 -14.47 0.67 0.12
CA ARG A 182 -14.58 0.60 -1.33
C ARG A 182 -15.91 1.25 -1.72
N GLY A 183 -15.88 2.10 -2.74
CA GLY A 183 -17.05 2.88 -3.15
C GLY A 183 -17.28 4.18 -2.38
N THR A 184 -16.55 4.48 -1.29
CA THR A 184 -16.74 5.74 -0.53
C THR A 184 -15.86 6.89 -1.03
N GLY A 185 -15.46 6.88 -2.30
CA GLY A 185 -14.66 7.98 -2.86
C GLY A 185 -13.21 8.06 -2.36
N VAL A 186 -12.61 6.95 -1.92
CA VAL A 186 -11.23 6.92 -1.39
C VAL A 186 -10.21 7.54 -2.37
N LYS A 187 -10.38 7.35 -3.68
CA LYS A 187 -9.52 7.99 -4.69
C LYS A 187 -9.69 9.51 -4.68
N ALA A 188 -10.91 10.02 -4.56
CA ALA A 188 -11.18 11.46 -4.47
C ALA A 188 -10.56 12.06 -3.21
N GLN A 189 -10.61 11.35 -2.08
CA GLN A 189 -9.95 11.78 -0.84
C GLN A 189 -8.42 11.83 -1.00
N ALA A 190 -7.82 10.82 -1.63
CA ALA A 190 -6.40 10.82 -1.96
C ALA A 190 -6.02 11.99 -2.90
N CYS A 191 -6.85 12.28 -3.92
CA CYS A 191 -6.62 13.43 -4.81
C CYS A 191 -6.77 14.76 -4.07
N SER A 192 -7.75 14.89 -3.18
CA SER A 192 -7.93 16.09 -2.36
C SER A 192 -6.69 16.37 -1.51
N GLN A 193 -6.10 15.34 -0.89
CA GLN A 193 -4.86 15.48 -0.12
C GLN A 193 -3.68 15.93 -0.99
N ALA A 194 -3.50 15.28 -2.16
CA ALA A 194 -2.47 15.66 -3.12
C ALA A 194 -2.64 17.11 -3.62
N MET A 195 -3.89 17.50 -3.90
CA MET A 195 -4.25 18.83 -4.38
C MET A 195 -4.01 19.91 -3.32
N GLN A 196 -4.33 19.63 -2.06
CA GLN A 196 -4.07 20.53 -0.95
C GLN A 196 -2.57 20.75 -0.73
N GLN A 197 -1.76 19.70 -0.86
CA GLN A 197 -0.30 19.84 -0.83
C GLN A 197 0.19 20.71 -1.99
N CYS A 198 -0.25 20.42 -3.21
CA CYS A 198 0.13 21.21 -4.39
C CYS A 198 -0.25 22.69 -4.24
N ARG A 199 -1.46 22.99 -3.76
CA ARG A 199 -1.93 24.38 -3.56
C ARG A 199 -1.13 25.12 -2.51
N ARG A 200 -0.79 24.47 -1.40
CA ARG A 200 0.09 25.06 -0.38
C ARG A 200 1.44 25.41 -0.99
N ASP A 201 2.07 24.48 -1.70
CA ASP A 201 3.40 24.70 -2.26
C ASP A 201 3.40 25.69 -3.43
N ALA A 202 2.31 25.73 -4.21
CA ALA A 202 2.09 26.75 -5.23
C ALA A 202 1.90 28.15 -4.62
N SER A 203 1.25 28.27 -3.47
CA SER A 203 1.06 29.56 -2.78
C SER A 203 2.38 30.13 -2.26
N TYR A 204 3.28 29.28 -1.77
CA TYR A 204 4.61 29.71 -1.29
C TYR A 204 5.57 30.08 -2.41
N SER A 205 5.35 29.61 -3.65
CA SER A 205 6.29 29.83 -4.75
C SER A 205 6.15 31.19 -5.45
N GLY A 206 5.13 31.98 -5.10
CA GLY A 206 4.92 33.35 -5.57
C GLY A 206 4.78 33.51 -7.10
N ARG A 207 4.59 32.41 -7.83
CA ARG A 207 4.53 32.37 -9.30
C ARG A 207 3.20 31.72 -9.72
N TYR A 208 2.68 32.14 -10.89
CA TYR A 208 1.48 31.59 -11.55
C TYR A 208 1.62 30.09 -11.87
N GLN A 209 1.65 29.24 -10.86
CA GLN A 209 1.74 27.80 -10.97
C GLN A 209 0.35 27.21 -10.76
N THR A 210 -0.02 26.27 -11.62
CA THR A 210 -1.32 25.59 -11.53
C THR A 210 -1.12 24.13 -11.14
N CYS A 211 -2.08 23.60 -10.40
CA CYS A 211 -2.11 22.20 -9.98
C CYS A 211 -3.02 21.44 -10.93
N LYS A 212 -2.46 20.45 -11.63
CA LYS A 212 -3.20 19.60 -12.57
C LYS A 212 -3.18 18.16 -12.05
N GLN A 213 -4.35 17.54 -11.91
CA GLN A 213 -4.42 16.12 -11.61
C GLN A 213 -3.87 15.33 -12.80
N THR A 214 -2.97 14.40 -12.50
CA THR A 214 -2.40 13.52 -13.50
C THR A 214 -3.11 12.20 -13.34
N ASP A 215 -4.15 11.98 -14.15
CA ASP A 215 -4.85 10.69 -14.19
C ASP A 215 -3.89 9.64 -14.77
N LEU A 216 -3.14 9.01 -13.87
CA LEU A 216 -2.42 7.79 -14.19
C LEU A 216 -3.46 6.70 -14.44
N TYR A 217 -3.79 6.53 -15.71
CA TYR A 217 -4.63 5.47 -16.25
C TYR A 217 -6.07 5.47 -15.71
N SER A 218 -7.00 5.73 -16.64
CA SER A 218 -8.33 5.18 -16.55
C SER A 218 -8.17 3.68 -16.30
N ASP A 219 -8.48 3.21 -15.09
CA ASP A 219 -8.85 1.80 -14.91
C ASP A 219 -10.03 1.63 -15.88
N TYR A 220 -9.77 1.02 -17.04
CA TYR A 220 -10.78 0.38 -17.87
C TYR A 220 -11.45 -0.68 -16.98
N SER A 221 -12.35 -0.24 -16.11
CA SER A 221 -13.40 -1.06 -15.55
C SER A 221 -14.45 -1.12 -16.63
N SER A 222 -14.33 -2.12 -17.48
CA SER A 222 -15.35 -2.54 -18.44
C SER A 222 -16.59 -3.00 -17.65
N ASP A 223 -17.33 -2.06 -17.09
CA ASP A 223 -18.73 -2.24 -16.73
C ASP A 223 -19.55 -1.46 -17.76
N SER A 224 -19.60 -2.02 -18.97
CA SER A 224 -20.59 -1.69 -19.97
C SER A 224 -21.96 -2.14 -19.43
N PHE A 225 -22.63 -1.23 -18.72
CA PHE A 225 -24.07 -1.25 -18.55
C PHE A 225 -24.72 -1.00 -19.92
N VAL A 226 -25.07 -2.09 -20.60
CA VAL A 226 -26.04 -2.05 -21.69
C VAL A 226 -27.40 -1.87 -21.03
N PHE A 227 -27.95 -0.64 -21.10
CA PHE A 227 -29.38 -0.45 -20.90
C PHE A 227 -30.09 -1.08 -22.10
N GLY A 228 -30.74 -2.21 -21.87
CA GLY A 228 -31.77 -2.72 -22.76
C GLY A 228 -33.03 -1.90 -22.56
N GLU A 229 -33.45 -1.18 -23.60
CA GLU A 229 -34.76 -0.59 -23.70
C GLU A 229 -35.82 -1.72 -23.79
N PHE A 230 -36.87 -1.58 -23.00
CA PHE A 230 -38.18 -2.22 -23.22
C PHE A 230 -39.13 -1.14 -23.73
#